data_AF-A0A836E3T8-F1
#
_entry.id   AF-A0A836E3T8-F1
#
_cell.length_a   1.000
_cell.length_b   1.000
_cell.length_c   1.000
_cell.angle_alpha   90.00
_cell.angle_beta   90.00
_cell.angle_gamma   90.00
#
_symmetry.space_group_name_H-M   'P 1'
#
loop_
_entity.id
_entity.type
_entity.pdbx_description
1 polymer ?
#
loop_
_entity_poly.entity_id
_entity_poly.type
_entity_poly.pdbx_seq_one_letter_code
_entity_poly.pdbx_strand_id
1 'polypeptide(L)'
;DLSCIEESLMSLEKLDRASPDLWPEQTSNEVPGVHEFVAQNSPQTEPCFWAAMSQDDISHVHQLGNLSMTGLISEVKRLHDLAYQLGLEEAKEMTRGKYLNIFKHK
;
A
#
# COMPACT_ATOMS: atom_id res chain seq x y z
N ASP A 1 -8.26 31.58 -48.08
CA ASP A 1 -8.42 32.82 -47.33
C ASP A 1 -8.13 32.51 -45.87
N LEU A 2 -6.92 32.84 -45.40
CA LEU A 2 -6.40 32.39 -44.10
C LEU A 2 -7.02 33.15 -42.91
N SER A 3 -7.53 34.36 -43.17
CA SER A 3 -8.20 35.23 -42.18
C SER A 3 -9.46 34.59 -41.58
N CYS A 4 -10.22 33.83 -42.38
CA CYS A 4 -11.46 33.18 -41.94
C CYS A 4 -11.22 32.04 -40.94
N ILE A 5 -10.08 31.35 -41.04
CA ILE A 5 -9.71 30.26 -40.13
C ILE A 5 -9.20 30.84 -38.80
N GLU A 6 -8.46 31.95 -38.87
CA GLU A 6 -7.95 32.65 -37.70
C GLU A 6 -9.09 33.18 -36.83
N GLU A 7 -10.12 33.76 -37.45
CA GLU A 7 -11.32 34.24 -36.76
C GLU A 7 -12.11 33.11 -36.07
N SER A 8 -12.14 31.92 -36.68
CA SER A 8 -12.77 30.73 -36.09
C SER A 8 -11.99 30.15 -34.90
N LEU A 9 -10.70 30.47 -34.76
CA LEU A 9 -9.84 30.01 -33.66
C LEU A 9 -9.84 30.98 -32.47
N MET A 10 -10.44 32.16 -32.60
CA MET A 10 -10.55 33.11 -31.51
C MET A 10 -11.67 32.70 -30.55
N SER A 11 -11.31 32.38 -29.31
CA SER A 11 -12.29 32.16 -28.24
C SER A 11 -12.89 33.51 -27.81
N LEU A 12 -14.23 33.63 -27.90
CA LEU A 12 -15.00 34.79 -27.41
C LEU A 12 -15.49 34.59 -25.96
N GLU A 13 -14.91 33.63 -25.23
CA GLU A 13 -15.32 33.34 -23.86
C GLU A 13 -14.93 34.48 -22.91
N LYS A 14 -15.92 34.99 -22.15
CA LYS A 14 -15.67 35.93 -21.06
C LYS A 14 -15.21 35.17 -19.82
N LEU A 15 -13.97 35.43 -19.39
CA LEU A 15 -13.37 34.88 -18.17
C LEU A 15 -13.86 35.58 -16.89
N ASP A 16 -15.05 36.19 -16.91
CA ASP A 16 -15.65 36.89 -15.76
C ASP A 16 -16.20 35.92 -14.69
N ARG A 17 -15.81 34.64 -14.77
CA ARG A 17 -16.19 33.62 -13.80
C ARG A 17 -15.19 33.70 -12.66
N ALA A 18 -15.68 34.00 -11.44
CA ALA A 18 -14.91 33.68 -10.24
C ALA A 18 -14.51 32.20 -10.30
N SER A 19 -13.32 31.86 -9.78
CA SER A 19 -12.90 30.45 -9.69
C SER A 19 -14.05 29.63 -9.09
N PRO A 20 -14.39 28.44 -9.64
CA PRO A 20 -15.45 27.62 -9.09
C PRO A 20 -15.25 27.46 -7.58
N ASP A 21 -16.31 27.56 -6.79
CA ASP A 21 -16.23 27.24 -5.37
C ASP A 21 -15.54 25.88 -5.23
N LEU A 22 -14.44 25.85 -4.47
CA LEU A 22 -13.71 24.63 -4.18
C LEU A 22 -14.73 23.59 -3.72
N TRP A 23 -14.71 22.42 -4.35
CA TRP A 23 -15.47 21.28 -3.86
C TRP A 23 -15.17 21.15 -2.36
N PRO A 24 -16.18 21.07 -1.50
CA PRO A 24 -15.94 20.97 -0.07
C PRO A 24 -14.98 19.81 0.16
N GLU A 25 -13.86 20.07 0.83
CA GLU A 25 -12.89 19.03 1.15
C GLU A 25 -13.65 17.89 1.83
N GLN A 26 -13.40 16.65 1.42
CA GLN A 26 -14.06 15.47 1.96
C GLN A 26 -13.65 15.26 3.43
N THR A 27 -14.14 16.11 4.32
CA THR A 27 -14.03 15.97 5.77
C THR A 27 -15.05 14.94 6.20
N SER A 28 -14.78 13.68 5.87
CA SER A 28 -15.27 12.39 6.40
C SER A 28 -16.73 12.18 6.88
N ASN A 29 -17.61 13.16 7.06
CA ASN A 29 -18.84 12.97 7.84
C ASN A 29 -20.12 13.72 7.37
N GLU A 30 -20.12 14.49 6.27
CA GLU A 30 -21.30 15.32 5.96
C GLU A 30 -21.81 15.24 4.51
N VAL A 31 -21.90 14.03 3.93
CA VAL A 31 -22.76 13.82 2.76
C VAL A 31 -23.90 12.87 3.15
N PRO A 32 -25.12 13.40 3.41
CA PRO A 32 -26.29 12.59 3.69
C PRO A 32 -26.53 11.54 2.59
N GLY A 33 -26.64 10.27 2.96
CA GLY A 33 -26.85 9.14 2.04
C GLY A 33 -25.58 8.38 1.64
N VAL A 34 -24.38 8.96 1.78
CA VAL A 34 -23.12 8.25 1.46
C VAL A 34 -22.80 7.19 2.50
N HIS A 35 -23.07 7.45 3.78
CA HIS A 35 -22.82 6.47 4.85
C HIS A 35 -23.67 5.20 4.67
N GLU A 36 -24.93 5.36 4.24
CA GLU A 36 -25.84 4.25 3.99
C GLU A 36 -25.48 3.49 2.70
N PHE A 37 -25.06 4.19 1.65
CA PHE A 37 -24.55 3.57 0.43
C PHE A 37 -23.28 2.76 0.68
N VAL A 38 -22.31 3.31 1.44
CA VAL A 38 -21.07 2.61 1.81
C VAL A 38 -21.37 1.42 2.70
N ALA A 39 -22.25 1.53 3.70
CA ALA A 39 -22.63 0.40 4.55
C ALA A 39 -23.29 -0.75 3.77
N GLN A 40 -24.07 -0.43 2.72
CA GLN A 40 -24.76 -1.44 1.89
C GLN A 40 -23.89 -2.03 0.78
N ASN A 41 -22.88 -1.31 0.29
CA ASN A 41 -22.09 -1.71 -0.90
C ASN A 41 -20.60 -1.91 -0.61
N SER A 42 -20.12 -1.64 0.60
CA SER A 42 -18.73 -1.93 0.96
C SER A 42 -18.54 -3.44 1.07
N PRO A 43 -17.50 -4.01 0.43
CA PRO A 43 -16.97 -5.30 0.87
C PRO A 43 -16.72 -5.21 2.37
N GLN A 44 -16.99 -6.27 3.13
CA GLN A 44 -16.64 -6.36 4.55
C GLN A 44 -15.25 -5.78 4.72
N THR A 45 -15.14 -4.69 5.49
CA THR A 45 -13.87 -3.99 5.67
C THR A 45 -12.93 -4.94 6.39
N GLU A 46 -12.19 -5.74 5.62
CA GLU A 46 -11.08 -6.53 6.14
C GLU A 46 -10.24 -5.58 7.00
N PRO A 47 -9.91 -5.96 8.24
CA PRO A 47 -9.12 -5.11 9.11
C PRO A 47 -7.89 -4.68 8.31
N CYS A 48 -7.73 -3.36 8.15
CA CYS A 48 -6.69 -2.81 7.31
C CYS A 48 -5.37 -3.41 7.78
N PHE A 49 -4.69 -4.19 6.95
CA PHE A 49 -3.49 -4.95 7.35
C PHE A 49 -2.44 -4.04 8.01
N TRP A 50 -2.35 -2.80 7.52
CA TRP A 50 -1.50 -1.74 8.04
C TRP A 50 -1.88 -1.25 9.44
N ALA A 51 -3.15 -1.38 9.85
CA ALA A 51 -3.63 -1.00 11.17
C ALA A 51 -3.28 -2.02 12.26
N ALA A 52 -2.88 -3.23 11.88
CA ALA A 52 -2.45 -4.29 12.81
C ALA A 52 -0.92 -4.33 13.03
N MET A 53 -0.16 -3.48 12.32
CA MET A 53 1.30 -3.42 12.46
C MET A 53 1.70 -2.76 13.78
N SER A 54 2.69 -3.34 14.45
CA SER A 54 3.26 -2.70 15.64
C SER A 54 4.06 -1.45 15.24
N GLN A 55 4.28 -0.55 16.21
CA GLN A 55 5.11 0.63 16.00
C GLN A 55 6.55 0.26 15.56
N ASP A 56 7.04 -0.89 15.99
CA ASP A 56 8.36 -1.40 15.61
C ASP A 56 8.37 -1.84 14.14
N ASP A 57 7.32 -2.52 13.68
CA ASP A 57 7.19 -2.93 12.27
C ASP A 57 7.16 -1.72 11.33
N ILE A 58 6.42 -0.68 11.71
CA ILE A 58 6.37 0.59 10.97
C ILE A 58 7.76 1.24 10.90
N SER A 59 8.51 1.19 12.00
CA SER A 59 9.86 1.72 12.08
C SER A 59 10.83 0.94 11.17
N HIS A 60 10.73 -0.39 11.12
CA HIS A 60 11.53 -1.21 10.21
C HIS A 60 11.21 -0.95 8.73
N VAL A 61 9.94 -0.76 8.38
CA VAL A 61 9.54 -0.39 7.01
C VAL A 61 10.13 0.95 6.61
N HIS A 62 10.07 1.95 7.50
CA HIS A 62 10.71 3.25 7.26
C HIS A 62 12.23 3.14 7.11
N GLN A 63 12.90 2.33 7.93
CA GLN A 63 14.34 2.08 7.80
C GLN A 63 14.69 1.49 6.43
N LEU A 64 13.93 0.50 5.96
CA LEU A 64 14.11 -0.09 4.62
C LEU A 64 13.88 0.92 3.50
N GLY A 65 12.86 1.77 3.62
CA GLY A 65 12.54 2.81 2.64
C GLY A 65 13.60 3.91 2.53
N ASN A 66 14.38 4.13 3.59
CA ASN A 66 15.47 5.12 3.63
C ASN A 66 16.81 4.59 3.08
N LEU A 67 16.90 3.31 2.72
CA LEU A 67 18.12 2.74 2.16
C LEU A 67 18.36 3.24 0.72
N SER A 68 19.64 3.38 0.35
CA SER A 68 20.00 3.55 -1.06
C SER A 68 19.69 2.27 -1.84
N MET A 69 19.57 2.36 -3.17
CA MET A 69 19.32 1.18 -4.03
C MET A 69 20.33 0.05 -3.78
N THR A 70 21.62 0.39 -3.62
CA THR A 70 22.68 -0.59 -3.32
C THR A 70 22.55 -1.18 -1.90
N GLY A 71 22.14 -0.37 -0.92
CA GLY A 71 21.83 -0.81 0.43
C GLY A 71 20.65 -1.79 0.45
N LEU A 72 19.57 -1.46 -0.25
CA LEU A 72 18.39 -2.33 -0.35
C LEU A 72 18.73 -3.68 -1.00
N ILE A 73 19.48 -3.68 -2.10
CA ILE A 73 19.93 -4.93 -2.75
C ILE A 73 20.78 -5.78 -1.79
N SER A 74 21.65 -5.15 -1.01
CA SER A 74 22.49 -5.86 -0.05
C SER A 74 21.66 -6.47 1.08
N GLU A 75 20.66 -5.74 1.56
CA GLU A 75 19.74 -6.21 2.61
C GLU A 75 18.87 -7.38 2.13
N VAL A 76 18.38 -7.33 0.88
CA VAL A 76 17.66 -8.45 0.26
C VAL A 76 18.54 -9.69 0.16
N LYS A 77 19.80 -9.54 -0.25
CA LYS A 77 20.75 -10.67 -0.29
C LYS A 77 20.99 -11.24 1.11
N ARG A 78 21.21 -10.38 2.10
CA ARG A 78 21.41 -10.78 3.49
C ARG A 78 20.21 -11.59 4.02
N LEU A 79 18.99 -11.13 3.77
CA LEU A 79 17.76 -11.83 4.16
C LEU A 79 17.61 -13.17 3.44
N HIS A 80 17.94 -13.22 2.15
CA HIS A 80 17.93 -14.47 1.39
C HIS A 80 18.90 -15.50 1.97
N ASP A 81 20.14 -15.09 2.28
CA ASP A 81 21.15 -16.00 2.84
C ASP A 81 20.75 -16.48 4.25
N LEU A 82 20.15 -15.59 5.06
CA LEU A 82 19.61 -15.94 6.36
C LEU A 82 18.47 -16.96 6.25
N ALA A 83 17.51 -16.73 5.34
CA ALA A 83 16.39 -17.65 5.13
C ALA A 83 16.88 -19.04 4.67
N TYR A 84 17.90 -19.08 3.79
CA TYR A 84 18.53 -20.33 3.38
C TYR A 84 19.13 -21.08 4.57
N GLN A 85 19.93 -20.39 5.39
CA GLN A 85 20.57 -20.99 6.55
C GLN A 85 19.55 -21.51 7.57
N LEU A 86 18.50 -20.72 7.85
CA LEU A 86 17.41 -21.14 8.74
C LEU A 86 16.70 -22.39 8.20
N GLY A 87 16.46 -22.46 6.89
CA GLY A 87 15.85 -23.64 6.27
C GLY A 87 16.71 -24.91 6.41
N LEU A 88 18.04 -24.79 6.32
CA LEU A 88 18.94 -25.91 6.57
C LEU A 88 18.89 -26.37 8.04
N GLU A 89 18.88 -25.43 8.98
CA GLU A 89 18.79 -25.72 10.40
C GLU A 89 17.45 -26.35 10.78
N GLU A 90 16.35 -25.84 10.24
CA GLU A 90 15.02 -26.40 10.41
C GLU A 90 14.95 -27.84 9.87
N ALA A 91 15.42 -28.09 8.65
CA ALA A 91 15.42 -29.43 8.05
C ALA A 91 16.22 -30.44 8.88
N LYS A 92 17.38 -30.01 9.41
CA LYS A 92 18.20 -30.82 10.32
C LYS A 92 17.45 -31.15 11.60
N GLU A 93 16.82 -30.15 12.21
CA GLU A 93 16.11 -30.30 13.47
C GLU A 93 14.84 -31.16 13.32
N MET A 94 14.10 -30.98 12.23
CA MET A 94 12.95 -31.82 11.87
C MET A 94 13.36 -33.28 11.70
N THR A 95 14.48 -33.53 11.01
CA THR A 95 15.05 -34.87 10.84
C THR A 95 15.44 -35.46 12.20
N ARG A 96 16.09 -34.68 13.06
CA ARG A 96 16.44 -35.09 14.44
C ARG A 96 15.19 -35.46 15.24
N GLY A 97 14.15 -34.63 15.20
CA GLY A 97 12.87 -34.88 15.86
C GLY A 97 12.22 -36.19 15.40
N LYS A 98 12.29 -36.49 14.09
CA LYS A 98 11.79 -37.76 13.54
C LYS A 98 12.51 -38.98 14.14
N TYR A 99 13.84 -38.95 14.24
CA TYR A 99 14.62 -40.04 14.86
C TYR A 99 14.35 -40.19 16.36
N LEU A 100 14.09 -39.07 17.05
CA LEU A 100 13.72 -39.06 18.46
C LEU A 100 12.25 -39.42 18.71
N ASN A 101 11.46 -39.65 17.65
CA ASN A 101 10.06 -40.03 17.71
C ASN A 101 9.16 -39.06 18.50
N ILE A 102 9.55 -37.78 18.61
CA ILE A 102 8.79 -36.78 19.38
C ILE A 102 7.44 -36.42 18.74
N PHE A 103 7.27 -36.74 17.47
CA PHE A 103 6.03 -36.52 16.71
C PHE A 103 5.05 -37.70 16.79
N LYS A 104 5.38 -38.78 17.50
CA LYS A 104 4.44 -39.88 17.71
C LYS A 104 3.42 -39.44 18.77
N HIS A 105 2.15 -39.37 18.39
CA HIS A 105 1.07 -39.29 19.37
C HIS A 105 1.02 -40.58 20.21
N LYS A 106 0.65 -40.42 21.48
CA LYS A 106 0.52 -41.51 22.46
C LYS A 106 -0.68 -42.40 22.15
#